data_AF-A0A7W1K7G1-F1
#
_entry.id   AF-A0A7W1K7G1-F1
#
_cell.length_a   1.000
_cell.length_b   1.000
_cell.length_c   1.000
_cell.angle_alpha   90.00
_cell.angle_beta   90.00
_cell.angle_gamma   90.00
#
_symmetry.space_group_name_H-M   'P 1'
#
loop_
_entity.id
_entity.type
_entity.pdbx_description
1 polymer ?
#
loop_
_entity_poly.entity_id
_entity_poly.type
_entity_poly.pdbx_seq_one_letter_code
_entity_poly.pdbx_strand_id
1 'polypeptide(L)'
;MSEEVPATFVPPYISFSQLENILERMRNEGVPARVDRSYLSSWSGSAQAQFLKAARSLDLLDEHGRPTANLKRLVSEPDARPTIIAELLQVKYPDAIALGKDATQSQLDEVFRSYDGISGTTTRKAITFYLHAAKFAGIPLSPFFKP
;
A
#
# COMPACT_ATOMS: atom_id res chain seq x y z
N MET A 1 17.37 24.92 10.70
CA MET A 1 17.01 24.05 9.57
C MET A 1 16.46 22.79 10.18
N SER A 2 15.14 22.63 10.18
CA SER A 2 14.50 21.46 10.80
C SER A 2 14.92 20.23 10.01
N GLU A 3 15.60 19.29 10.66
CA GLU A 3 15.77 17.94 10.12
C GLU A 3 14.37 17.33 10.02
N GLU A 4 13.83 17.25 8.80
CA GLU A 4 12.69 16.37 8.54
C GLU A 4 13.17 14.95 8.79
N VAL A 5 12.77 14.39 9.94
CA VAL A 5 12.88 12.95 10.17
C VAL A 5 12.04 12.30 9.06
N PRO A 6 12.62 11.50 8.15
CA PRO A 6 11.85 10.87 7.09
C PRO A 6 10.71 10.09 7.75
N ALA A 7 9.47 10.38 7.35
CA ALA A 7 8.31 9.71 7.92
C ALA A 7 8.48 8.19 7.78
N THR A 8 8.59 7.49 8.90
CA THR A 8 8.77 6.04 8.92
C THR A 8 7.65 5.36 8.14
N PHE A 9 8.01 4.54 7.16
CA PHE A 9 7.05 3.77 6.38
C PHE A 9 6.25 2.83 7.29
N VAL A 10 4.92 2.96 7.25
CA VAL A 10 4.00 2.05 7.94
C VAL A 10 3.26 1.22 6.90
N PRO A 11 3.43 -0.11 6.86
CA PRO A 11 2.74 -0.96 5.91
C PRO A 11 1.21 -0.75 5.95
N PRO A 12 0.55 -0.55 4.79
CA PRO A 12 -0.90 -0.55 4.70
C PRO A 12 -1.53 -1.81 5.27
N TYR A 13 -2.53 -1.64 6.14
CA TYR A 13 -3.33 -2.72 6.70
C TYR A 13 -4.82 -2.62 6.30
N ILE A 14 -5.06 -1.98 5.15
CA ILE A 14 -6.31 -2.04 4.38
C ILE A 14 -6.29 -3.29 3.47
N SER A 15 -7.41 -3.68 2.85
CA SER A 15 -7.34 -4.68 1.79
C SER A 15 -6.75 -4.08 0.51
N PHE A 16 -6.05 -4.90 -0.29
CA PHE A 16 -5.58 -4.46 -1.61
C PHE A 16 -6.75 -4.06 -2.52
N SER A 17 -7.88 -4.77 -2.43
CA SER A 17 -9.09 -4.44 -3.18
C SER A 17 -9.67 -3.05 -2.85
N GLN A 18 -9.47 -2.53 -1.63
CA GLN A 18 -9.87 -1.16 -1.31
C GLN A 18 -9.05 -0.14 -2.10
N LEU A 19 -7.75 -0.40 -2.32
CA LEU A 19 -6.93 0.43 -3.20
C LEU A 19 -7.40 0.34 -4.64
N GLU A 20 -7.59 -0.88 -5.17
CA GLU A 20 -8.07 -1.10 -6.54
C GLU A 20 -9.40 -0.39 -6.81
N ASN A 21 -10.36 -0.49 -5.89
CA ASN A 21 -11.67 0.17 -6.00
C ASN A 21 -11.55 1.70 -6.06
N ILE A 22 -10.63 2.29 -5.29
CA ILE A 22 -10.41 3.75 -5.33
C ILE A 22 -9.73 4.17 -6.63
N LEU A 23 -8.75 3.41 -7.12
CA LEU A 23 -8.13 3.66 -8.41
C LEU A 23 -9.14 3.57 -9.56
N GLU A 24 -10.04 2.59 -9.49
CA GLU A 24 -11.12 2.42 -10.46
C GLU A 24 -12.12 3.57 -10.41
N ARG A 25 -12.53 3.96 -9.21
CA ARG A 25 -13.43 5.10 -9.03
C ARG A 25 -12.82 6.39 -9.60
N MET A 26 -11.56 6.68 -9.30
CA MET A 26 -10.86 7.86 -9.84
C MET A 26 -10.68 7.80 -11.35
N ARG A 27 -10.55 6.60 -11.94
CA ARG A 27 -10.52 6.45 -13.40
C ARG A 27 -11.85 6.87 -14.03
N ASN A 28 -12.97 6.54 -13.38
CA ASN A 28 -14.31 6.81 -13.91
C ASN A 28 -14.79 8.24 -13.60
N GLU A 29 -14.49 8.78 -12.42
CA GLU A 29 -14.96 10.09 -11.96
C GLU A 29 -13.95 11.22 -12.20
N GLY A 30 -12.69 10.88 -12.48
CA GLY A 30 -11.56 11.80 -12.48
C GLY A 30 -10.82 11.84 -11.14
N VAL A 31 -9.54 12.21 -11.19
CA VAL A 31 -8.70 12.33 -9.99
C VAL A 31 -9.04 13.66 -9.28
N PRO A 32 -9.53 13.65 -8.03
CA PRO A 32 -9.87 14.88 -7.32
C PRO A 32 -8.59 15.65 -6.93
N ALA A 33 -8.69 16.98 -6.80
CA ALA A 33 -7.57 17.82 -6.36
C ALA A 33 -7.09 17.47 -4.93
N ARG A 34 -7.98 16.91 -4.11
CA ARG A 34 -7.71 16.45 -2.75
C ARG A 34 -8.56 15.23 -2.43
N VAL A 35 -7.94 14.24 -1.80
CA VAL A 35 -8.58 13.05 -1.26
C VAL A 35 -8.66 13.21 0.26
N ASP A 36 -9.88 13.32 0.77
CA ASP A 36 -10.15 13.43 2.20
C ASP A 36 -11.35 12.57 2.62
N ARG A 37 -11.80 12.74 3.87
CA ARG A 37 -12.93 11.98 4.41
C ARG A 37 -14.23 12.20 3.65
N SER A 38 -14.42 13.36 3.01
CA SER A 38 -15.62 13.64 2.23
C SER A 38 -15.65 12.84 0.94
N TYR A 39 -14.50 12.64 0.29
CA TYR A 39 -14.38 11.78 -0.89
C TYR A 39 -14.68 10.31 -0.54
N LEU A 40 -14.33 9.88 0.68
CA LEU A 40 -14.53 8.53 1.20
C LEU A 40 -15.81 8.38 2.05
N SER A 41 -16.80 9.25 1.83
CA SER A 41 -17.99 9.38 2.70
C SER A 41 -18.82 8.10 2.88
N SER A 42 -18.78 7.17 1.91
CA SER A 42 -19.47 5.88 1.99
C SER A 42 -18.79 4.86 2.92
N TRP A 43 -17.57 5.13 3.36
CA TRP A 43 -16.81 4.24 4.23
C TRP A 43 -16.94 4.65 5.70
N SER A 44 -16.75 3.71 6.62
CA SER A 44 -16.71 4.03 8.06
C SER A 44 -15.55 4.99 8.37
N GLY A 45 -15.70 5.83 9.40
CA GLY A 45 -14.66 6.81 9.75
C GLY A 45 -13.28 6.18 10.05
N SER A 46 -13.27 4.96 10.61
CA SER A 46 -12.04 4.19 10.81
C SER A 46 -11.43 3.71 9.49
N ALA A 47 -12.22 3.20 8.56
CA ALA A 47 -11.75 2.81 7.23
C ALA A 47 -11.22 4.01 6.42
N GLN A 48 -11.89 5.16 6.50
CA GLN A 48 -11.41 6.42 5.90
C GLN A 48 -10.01 6.79 6.44
N ALA A 49 -9.84 6.78 7.76
CA ALA A 49 -8.56 7.12 8.38
C ALA A 49 -7.44 6.15 8.00
N GLN A 50 -7.74 4.85 7.96
CA GLN A 50 -6.78 3.81 7.57
C GLN A 50 -6.36 3.95 6.11
N PHE A 51 -7.31 4.19 5.20
CA PHE A 51 -7.00 4.39 3.79
C PHE A 51 -6.12 5.61 3.55
N LEU A 52 -6.48 6.76 4.14
CA LEU A 52 -5.69 7.98 4.00
C LEU A 52 -4.27 7.81 4.53
N LYS A 53 -4.09 7.08 5.65
CA LYS A 53 -2.76 6.75 6.18
C LYS A 53 -1.99 5.83 5.24
N ALA A 54 -2.63 4.77 4.73
CA ALA A 54 -2.04 3.82 3.79
C ALA A 54 -1.60 4.50 2.48
N ALA A 55 -2.47 5.32 1.90
CA ALA A 55 -2.19 6.04 0.67
C ALA A 55 -1.03 7.02 0.82
N ARG A 56 -0.90 7.71 1.96
CA ARG A 56 0.29 8.53 2.25
C ARG A 56 1.56 7.68 2.41
N SER A 57 1.48 6.58 3.14
CA SER A 57 2.62 5.69 3.37
C SER A 57 3.20 5.11 2.06
N LEU A 58 2.31 4.77 1.12
CA LEU A 58 2.65 4.31 -0.23
C LEU A 58 3.06 5.42 -1.20
N ASP A 59 3.14 6.68 -0.76
CA ASP A 59 3.42 7.83 -1.63
C ASP A 59 2.39 8.01 -2.77
N LEU A 60 1.11 7.71 -2.49
CA LEU A 60 -0.02 7.97 -3.39
C LEU A 60 -0.68 9.33 -3.10
N LEU A 61 -0.59 9.78 -1.84
CA LEU A 61 -1.05 11.09 -1.40
C LEU A 61 0.07 11.80 -0.65
N ASP A 62 0.14 13.12 -0.79
CA ASP A 62 1.00 13.94 0.07
C ASP A 62 0.36 14.17 1.46
N GLU A 63 1.05 14.92 2.32
CA GLU A 63 0.59 15.28 3.67
C GLU A 63 -0.74 16.06 3.70
N HIS A 64 -1.07 16.76 2.62
CA HIS A 64 -2.31 17.53 2.47
C HIS A 64 -3.44 16.71 1.81
N GLY A 65 -3.16 15.46 1.43
CA GLY A 65 -4.11 14.58 0.75
C GLY A 65 -4.20 14.86 -0.76
N ARG A 66 -3.21 15.50 -1.37
CA ARG A 66 -3.17 15.74 -2.82
C ARG A 66 -2.57 14.52 -3.54
N PRO A 67 -3.12 14.11 -4.69
CA PRO A 67 -2.58 13.03 -5.51
C PRO A 67 -1.13 13.28 -5.95
N THR A 68 -0.25 12.32 -5.65
CA THR A 68 1.13 12.32 -6.14
C THR A 68 1.21 11.90 -7.61
N ALA A 69 2.41 11.95 -8.20
CA ALA A 69 2.65 11.41 -9.54
C ALA A 69 2.33 9.90 -9.62
N ASN A 70 2.66 9.13 -8.57
CA ASN A 70 2.40 7.69 -8.52
C ASN A 70 0.90 7.38 -8.56
N LEU A 71 0.07 8.09 -7.79
CA LEU A 71 -1.38 7.91 -7.85
C LEU A 71 -1.95 8.29 -9.22
N LYS A 72 -1.47 9.39 -9.81
CA LYS A 72 -1.91 9.80 -11.15
C LYS A 72 -1.59 8.74 -12.20
N ARG A 73 -0.36 8.20 -12.21
CA ARG A 73 0.05 7.10 -13.10
C ARG A 73 -0.85 5.87 -12.92
N LEU A 74 -1.09 5.44 -11.67
CA LEU A 74 -1.98 4.30 -11.39
C LEU A 74 -3.40 4.49 -11.91
N VAL A 75 -3.90 5.73 -11.97
CA VAL A 75 -5.23 6.03 -12.51
C VAL A 75 -5.21 6.13 -14.03
N SER A 76 -4.23 6.81 -14.63
CA SER A 76 -4.16 7.06 -16.07
C SER A 76 -3.68 5.89 -16.90
N GLU A 77 -2.93 4.95 -16.31
CA GLU A 77 -2.28 3.83 -17.01
C GLU A 77 -2.76 2.49 -16.43
N PRO A 78 -4.04 2.09 -16.65
CA PRO A 78 -4.60 0.88 -16.04
C PRO A 78 -3.83 -0.40 -16.41
N ASP A 79 -3.35 -0.51 -17.65
CA ASP A 79 -2.60 -1.67 -18.13
C ASP A 79 -1.19 -1.74 -17.52
N ALA A 80 -0.62 -0.61 -17.12
CA ALA A 80 0.70 -0.52 -16.47
C ALA A 80 0.63 -0.66 -14.95
N ARG A 81 -0.57 -0.77 -14.34
CA ARG A 81 -0.74 -0.89 -12.88
C ARG A 81 0.13 -1.98 -12.26
N PRO A 82 0.23 -3.22 -12.82
CA PRO A 82 1.12 -4.23 -12.25
C PRO A 82 2.57 -3.76 -12.15
N THR A 83 3.07 -3.08 -13.17
CA THR A 83 4.44 -2.54 -13.21
C THR A 83 4.62 -1.41 -12.19
N ILE A 84 3.69 -0.46 -12.14
CA ILE A 84 3.77 0.66 -11.18
C ILE A 84 3.66 0.16 -9.73
N ILE A 85 2.80 -0.82 -9.45
CA ILE A 85 2.73 -1.44 -8.13
C ILE A 85 4.03 -2.21 -7.83
N ALA A 86 4.64 -2.89 -8.80
CA ALA A 86 5.95 -3.54 -8.60
C ALA A 86 7.03 -2.53 -8.19
N GLU A 87 7.13 -1.39 -8.89
CA GLU A 87 8.05 -0.29 -8.57
C GLU A 87 7.83 0.21 -7.13
N LEU A 88 6.58 0.44 -6.74
CA LEU A 88 6.23 0.87 -5.37
C LEU A 88 6.63 -0.19 -4.34
N LEU A 89 6.38 -1.48 -4.60
CA LEU A 89 6.72 -2.55 -3.67
C LEU A 89 8.22 -2.73 -3.52
N GLN A 90 9.01 -2.58 -4.60
CA GLN A 90 10.47 -2.62 -4.53
C GLN A 90 11.04 -1.52 -3.61
N VAL A 91 10.45 -0.33 -3.65
CA VAL A 91 10.87 0.79 -2.79
C VAL A 91 10.39 0.61 -1.35
N LYS A 92 9.15 0.15 -1.15
CA LYS A 92 8.50 0.14 0.18
C LYS A 92 8.70 -1.17 0.96
N TYR A 93 8.98 -2.28 0.28
CA TYR A 93 9.14 -3.61 0.88
C TYR A 93 10.44 -4.32 0.45
N PRO A 94 11.61 -3.66 0.49
CA PRO A 94 12.86 -4.25 0.02
C PRO A 94 13.18 -5.57 0.76
N ASP A 95 13.00 -5.60 2.08
CA ASP A 95 13.32 -6.78 2.89
C ASP A 95 12.37 -7.95 2.63
N ALA A 96 11.08 -7.67 2.43
CA ALA A 96 10.09 -8.72 2.14
C ALA A 96 10.27 -9.32 0.74
N ILE A 97 10.76 -8.52 -0.21
CA ILE A 97 11.13 -9.00 -1.55
C ILE A 97 12.43 -9.80 -1.49
N ALA A 98 13.41 -9.36 -0.69
CA ALA A 98 14.71 -10.01 -0.54
C ALA A 98 14.63 -11.42 0.04
N LEU A 99 13.57 -11.75 0.78
CA LEU A 99 13.30 -13.11 1.28
C LEU A 99 13.24 -14.17 0.16
N GLY A 100 12.78 -13.78 -1.04
CA GLY A 100 12.70 -14.68 -2.20
C GLY A 100 11.70 -15.83 -2.04
N LYS A 101 11.83 -16.82 -2.93
CA LYS A 101 10.86 -17.92 -3.11
C LYS A 101 10.97 -19.06 -2.09
N ASP A 102 12.08 -19.16 -1.38
CA ASP A 102 12.33 -20.29 -0.47
C ASP A 102 12.05 -19.92 1.00
N ALA A 103 11.63 -18.67 1.26
CA ALA A 103 11.35 -18.18 2.61
C ALA A 103 10.07 -18.77 3.20
N THR A 104 10.10 -19.00 4.51
CA THR A 104 8.95 -19.50 5.29
C THR A 104 8.03 -18.36 5.74
N GLN A 105 6.79 -18.69 6.12
CA GLN A 105 5.87 -17.71 6.71
C GLN A 105 6.47 -17.00 7.93
N SER A 106 7.24 -17.70 8.77
CA SER A 106 7.85 -17.10 9.96
C SER A 106 8.88 -16.02 9.62
N GLN A 107 9.67 -16.21 8.57
CA GLN A 107 10.62 -15.18 8.10
C GLN A 107 9.88 -13.94 7.56
N LEU A 108 8.75 -14.14 6.86
CA LEU A 108 7.89 -13.03 6.45
C LEU A 108 7.30 -12.30 7.66
N ASP A 109 6.80 -13.04 8.66
CA ASP A 109 6.27 -12.47 9.89
C ASP A 109 7.34 -11.67 10.65
N GLU A 110 8.59 -12.13 10.68
CA GLU A 110 9.73 -11.44 11.30
C GLU A 110 10.02 -10.11 10.60
N VAL A 111 10.09 -10.09 9.27
CA VAL A 111 10.22 -8.85 8.49
C VAL A 111 9.06 -7.90 8.77
N PHE A 112 7.82 -8.40 8.85
CA PHE A 112 6.69 -7.53 9.10
C PHE A 112 6.60 -7.02 10.55
N ARG A 113 7.21 -7.71 11.51
CA ARG A 113 7.31 -7.28 12.90
C ARG A 113 8.39 -6.21 13.11
N SER A 114 9.33 -6.04 12.19
CA SER A 114 10.34 -4.98 12.29
C SER A 114 9.83 -3.60 11.83
N TYR A 115 8.67 -3.53 11.16
CA TYR A 115 8.06 -2.24 10.82
C TYR A 115 7.37 -1.62 12.03
N ASP A 116 7.63 -0.32 12.23
CA ASP A 116 6.92 0.48 13.22
C ASP A 116 5.45 0.70 12.84
N GLY A 117 4.61 0.91 13.86
CA GLY A 117 3.22 1.32 13.67
C GLY A 117 2.24 0.21 13.29
N ILE A 118 2.70 -1.05 13.22
CA ILE A 118 1.86 -2.25 13.11
C ILE A 118 2.22 -3.27 14.21
N SER A 119 1.21 -3.97 14.71
CA SER A 119 1.34 -5.07 15.68
C SER A 119 0.12 -6.01 15.64
N GLY A 120 0.32 -7.25 16.09
CA GLY A 120 -0.75 -8.25 16.23
C GLY A 120 -1.59 -8.42 14.95
N THR A 121 -2.89 -8.11 15.05
CA THR A 121 -3.84 -8.22 13.92
C THR A 121 -3.51 -7.27 12.76
N THR A 122 -2.90 -6.11 13.02
CA THR A 122 -2.54 -5.17 11.94
C THR A 122 -1.34 -5.67 11.13
N THR A 123 -0.39 -6.38 11.77
CA THR A 123 0.71 -7.06 11.08
C THR A 123 0.17 -8.10 10.10
N ARG A 124 -0.79 -8.93 10.54
CA ARG A 124 -1.44 -9.91 9.66
C ARG A 124 -2.10 -9.25 8.45
N LYS A 125 -2.87 -8.17 8.66
CA LYS A 125 -3.51 -7.43 7.56
C LYS A 125 -2.50 -6.80 6.60
N ALA A 126 -1.38 -6.30 7.13
CA ALA A 126 -0.31 -5.74 6.32
C ALA A 126 0.37 -6.80 5.44
N ILE A 127 0.60 -7.99 5.99
CA ILE A 127 1.07 -9.15 5.21
C ILE A 127 0.07 -9.49 4.12
N THR A 128 -1.22 -9.59 4.43
CA THR A 128 -2.28 -9.86 3.44
C THR A 128 -2.28 -8.81 2.32
N PHE A 129 -2.17 -7.52 2.67
CA PHE A 129 -2.06 -6.43 1.69
C PHE A 129 -0.86 -6.63 0.76
N TYR A 130 0.34 -6.85 1.33
CA TYR A 130 1.56 -7.07 0.57
C TYR A 130 1.46 -8.28 -0.36
N LEU A 131 0.98 -9.42 0.13
CA LEU A 131 0.88 -10.64 -0.67
C LEU A 131 -0.09 -10.49 -1.85
N HIS A 132 -1.21 -9.80 -1.65
CA HIS A 132 -2.13 -9.49 -2.75
C HIS A 132 -1.54 -8.48 -3.74
N ALA A 133 -0.88 -7.43 -3.25
CA ALA A 133 -0.22 -6.44 -4.10
C ALA A 133 0.94 -7.06 -4.91
N ALA A 134 1.76 -7.89 -4.29
CA ALA A 134 2.89 -8.59 -4.91
C ALA A 134 2.40 -9.58 -5.97
N LYS A 135 1.33 -10.33 -5.68
CA LYS A 135 0.68 -11.21 -6.66
C LYS A 135 0.13 -10.42 -7.85
N PHE A 136 -0.56 -9.31 -7.61
CA PHE A 136 -1.06 -8.42 -8.65
C PHE A 136 0.07 -7.86 -9.53
N ALA A 137 1.19 -7.52 -8.91
CA ALA A 137 2.38 -6.98 -9.57
C ALA A 137 3.27 -8.05 -10.26
N GLY A 138 2.93 -9.33 -10.15
CA GLY A 138 3.74 -10.42 -10.70
C GLY A 138 5.08 -10.63 -9.99
N ILE A 139 5.24 -10.13 -8.76
CA ILE A 139 6.44 -10.38 -7.95
C ILE A 139 6.42 -11.85 -7.49
N PRO A 140 7.49 -12.64 -7.72
CA PRO A 140 7.57 -14.01 -7.24
C PRO A 140 7.44 -14.10 -5.72
N LEU A 141 6.52 -14.93 -5.25
CA LEU A 141 6.28 -15.19 -3.83
C LEU A 141 6.65 -16.62 -3.48
N SER A 142 7.06 -16.83 -2.24
CA SER A 142 7.25 -18.18 -1.70
C SER A 142 5.93 -18.94 -1.64
N PRO A 143 5.90 -20.24 -2.01
CA PRO A 143 4.71 -21.08 -1.87
C PRO A 143 4.33 -21.32 -0.39
N PHE A 144 5.20 -20.98 0.55
CA PHE A 144 4.96 -21.12 1.99
C PHE A 144 4.23 -19.92 2.61
N PHE A 145 4.07 -18.82 1.87
CA PHE A 145 3.37 -17.64 2.33
C PHE A 145 1.84 -17.83 2.29
N LYS A 146 1.16 -17.36 3.32
CA LYS A 146 -0.29 -17.45 3.49
C LYS A 146 -0.90 -16.04 3.62
N PRO A 147 -1.79 -15.63 2.71
CA PRO A 147 -2.51 -14.36 2.81
C PRO A 147 -3.55 -14.35 3.94
#